data_AF-A0A2G9UC73-F1
#
_entry.id   AF-A0A2G9UC73-F1
#
_cell.length_a   1.000
_cell.length_b   1.000
_cell.length_c   1.000
_cell.angle_alpha   90.00
_cell.angle_beta   90.00
_cell.angle_gamma   90.00
#
_symmetry.space_group_name_H-M   'P 1'
#
loop_
_entity.id
_entity.type
_entity.pdbx_description
1 polymer ?
#
loop_
_entity_poly.entity_id
_entity_poly.type
_entity_poly.pdbx_seq_one_letter_code
_entity_poly.pdbx_strand_id
1 'polypeptide(L)'
;MAVNEHFACKTRNWTQKGDSEVKHLLADLGLTLNETRQKFEAMNSTRRKEVIQTLEKEMAPSFASFIAHFGYSSRVCAADVARGLAAR
;
A
#
# COMPACT_ATOMS: atom_id res chain seq x y z
N MET A 1 0.60 -3.33 -3.13
CA MET A 1 1.77 -2.89 -3.91
C MET A 1 1.71 -3.33 -5.36
N ALA A 2 1.41 -4.60 -5.67
CA ALA A 2 1.39 -5.09 -7.06
C ALA A 2 0.44 -4.35 -8.02
N VAL A 3 -0.71 -3.86 -7.52
CA VAL A 3 -1.74 -3.18 -8.33
C VAL A 3 -1.51 -1.66 -8.42
N ASN A 4 -0.63 -1.10 -7.60
CA ASN A 4 -0.40 0.34 -7.62
C ASN A 4 0.58 0.70 -8.74
N GLU A 5 0.21 1.65 -9.60
CA GLU A 5 0.95 2.02 -10.81
C GLU A 5 2.39 2.44 -10.51
N HIS A 6 2.62 3.21 -9.44
CA HIS A 6 3.96 3.65 -9.05
C HIS A 6 4.88 2.46 -8.76
N PHE A 7 4.44 1.52 -7.93
CA PHE A 7 5.23 0.35 -7.57
C PHE A 7 5.33 -0.68 -8.70
N ALA A 8 4.27 -0.84 -9.49
CA ALA A 8 4.25 -1.73 -10.65
C ALA A 8 5.29 -1.28 -11.68
N CYS A 9 5.33 0.01 -12.02
CA CYS A 9 6.31 0.59 -12.94
C CYS A 9 7.75 0.53 -12.38
N LYS A 10 7.94 0.83 -11.08
CA LYS A 10 9.26 0.79 -10.42
C LYS A 10 9.87 -0.61 -10.44
N THR A 11 9.06 -1.64 -10.16
CA THR A 11 9.54 -3.04 -10.04
C THR A 11 9.39 -3.85 -11.32
N ARG A 12 8.70 -3.33 -12.34
CA ARG A 12 8.36 -4.05 -13.59
C ARG A 12 7.76 -5.42 -13.30
N ASN A 13 6.82 -5.46 -12.37
CA ASN A 13 6.23 -6.69 -11.82
C ASN A 13 5.49 -7.57 -12.84
N TRP A 14 5.21 -7.06 -14.05
CA TRP A 14 4.70 -7.86 -15.17
C TRP A 14 5.75 -8.81 -15.77
N THR A 15 7.03 -8.66 -15.41
CA THR A 15 8.11 -9.55 -15.84
C THR A 15 8.41 -10.61 -14.78
N GLN A 16 8.94 -11.76 -15.19
CA GLN A 16 9.35 -12.82 -14.25
C GLN A 16 10.41 -12.33 -13.25
N LYS A 17 11.34 -11.47 -13.69
CA LYS A 17 12.34 -10.85 -12.80
C LYS A 17 11.69 -9.88 -11.81
N GLY A 18 10.61 -9.20 -12.21
CA GLY A 18 9.91 -8.23 -11.39
C GLY A 18 9.33 -8.81 -10.10
N ASP A 19 8.93 -10.08 -10.08
CA ASP A 19 8.48 -10.74 -8.85
C ASP A 19 9.60 -10.81 -7.80
N SER A 20 10.84 -11.07 -8.22
CA SER A 20 12.01 -11.03 -7.34
C SER A 20 12.32 -9.60 -6.88
N GLU A 21 12.24 -8.62 -7.78
CA GLU A 21 12.47 -7.20 -7.43
C GLU A 21 11.45 -6.68 -6.42
N VAL A 22 10.18 -7.11 -6.49
CA VAL A 22 9.17 -6.77 -5.47
C VAL A 22 9.56 -7.32 -4.10
N LYS A 23 10.07 -8.56 -4.03
CA LYS A 23 10.53 -9.15 -2.76
C LYS A 23 11.74 -8.43 -2.20
N HIS A 24 12.67 -8.01 -3.06
CA HIS A 24 13.80 -7.18 -2.66
C HIS A 24 13.33 -5.83 -2.10
N LEU A 25 12.43 -5.15 -2.79
CA LEU A 25 11.84 -3.90 -2.28
C LEU A 25 11.15 -4.09 -0.93
N LEU A 26 10.40 -5.18 -0.74
CA LEU A 26 9.76 -5.47 0.55
C LEU A 26 10.78 -5.70 1.67
N ALA A 27 11.91 -6.34 1.36
CA ALA A 27 13.00 -6.52 2.30
C ALA A 27 13.67 -5.19 2.66
N ASP A 28 13.91 -4.31 1.67
CA ASP A 28 14.47 -2.97 1.90
C ASP A 28 13.55 -2.11 2.78
N LEU A 29 12.22 -2.27 2.63
CA LEU A 29 11.23 -1.59 3.47
C LEU A 29 11.06 -2.22 4.86
N GLY A 30 11.71 -3.36 5.13
CA GLY A 30 11.59 -4.09 6.38
C GLY A 30 10.19 -4.68 6.61
N LEU A 31 9.48 -5.04 5.54
CA LEU A 31 8.15 -5.66 5.59
C LEU A 31 8.28 -7.18 5.40
N THR A 32 7.72 -7.95 6.33
CA THR A 32 7.76 -9.41 6.22
C THR A 32 6.74 -9.92 5.20
N LEU A 33 7.04 -11.07 4.57
CA LEU A 33 6.12 -11.71 3.61
C LEU A 33 4.79 -12.14 4.24
N ASN A 34 4.76 -12.36 5.55
CA ASN A 34 3.53 -12.68 6.27
C ASN A 34 2.65 -11.44 6.43
N GLU A 35 3.24 -10.31 6.82
CA GLU A 35 2.55 -9.02 6.95
C GLU A 35 1.97 -8.54 5.61
N THR A 36 2.64 -8.82 4.48
CA THR A 36 2.15 -8.41 3.15
C THR A 36 0.97 -9.22 2.64
N ARG A 37 0.81 -10.47 3.13
CA ARG A 37 -0.33 -11.33 2.81
C ARG A 37 -1.53 -11.08 3.73
N GLN A 38 -1.28 -10.53 4.91
CA GLN A 38 -2.31 -10.19 5.88
C GLN A 38 -3.11 -8.95 5.45
N LYS A 39 -4.40 -8.90 5.82
CA LYS A 39 -5.20 -7.69 5.68
C LYS A 39 -4.63 -6.57 6.54
N PHE A 40 -4.56 -5.35 5.99
CA PHE A 40 -4.04 -4.18 6.70
C PHE A 40 -4.77 -3.93 8.03
N GLU A 41 -6.08 -4.14 8.08
CA GLU A 41 -6.89 -3.94 9.30
C GLU A 41 -6.52 -4.90 10.45
N ALA A 42 -6.03 -6.10 10.13
CA ALA A 42 -5.66 -7.11 11.12
C ALA A 42 -4.25 -6.87 11.71
N MET A 43 -3.50 -5.92 11.16
CA MET A 43 -2.14 -5.60 11.62
C MET A 43 -2.17 -4.75 12.90
N ASN A 44 -1.19 -4.96 13.79
CA ASN A 44 -1.05 -4.20 15.03
C ASN A 44 -1.02 -2.68 14.76
N SER A 45 -1.69 -1.90 15.62
CA SER A 45 -1.86 -0.46 15.42
C SER A 45 -0.56 0.33 15.36
N THR A 46 0.46 -0.04 16.14
CA THR A 46 1.80 0.57 16.08
C THR A 46 2.45 0.28 14.74
N ARG A 47 2.43 -0.99 14.33
CA ARG A 47 3.03 -1.45 13.07
C ARG A 47 2.40 -0.78 11.85
N ARG A 48 1.07 -0.62 11.84
CA ARG A 48 0.35 0.11 10.77
C ARG A 48 0.88 1.52 10.55
N LYS A 49 1.22 2.25 11.62
CA LYS A 49 1.75 3.62 11.51
C LYS A 49 3.14 3.62 10.89
N GLU A 50 4.01 2.69 11.30
CA GLU A 50 5.35 2.53 10.73
C GLU A 50 5.28 2.21 9.24
N VAL A 51 4.42 1.27 8.85
CA VAL A 51 4.25 0.88 7.44
C VAL A 51 3.79 2.06 6.59
N ILE A 52 2.83 2.85 7.06
CA ILE A 52 2.38 4.06 6.35
C ILE A 52 3.55 5.05 6.19
N GLN A 53 4.28 5.36 7.26
CA GLN A 53 5.41 6.30 7.22
C GLN A 53 6.51 5.85 6.25
N THR A 54 6.82 4.55 6.23
CA THR A 54 7.82 3.99 5.32
C THR A 54 7.34 4.08 3.87
N LEU A 55 6.07 3.77 3.59
CA LEU A 55 5.50 3.88 2.24
C LEU A 55 5.40 5.33 1.76
N GLU A 56 5.05 6.28 2.63
CA GLU A 56 4.99 7.70 2.29
C GLU A 56 6.37 8.25 1.88
N LYS A 57 7.44 7.77 2.53
CA LYS A 57 8.82 8.14 2.15
C LYS A 57 9.20 7.62 0.75
N GLU A 58 8.76 6.41 0.40
CA GLU A 58 9.06 5.80 -0.90
C GLU A 58 8.24 6.37 -2.07
N MET A 59 7.03 6.84 -1.82
CA MET A 59 6.09 7.29 -2.86
C MET A 59 6.17 8.78 -3.21
N ALA A 60 7.20 9.51 -2.74
CA ALA A 60 7.31 10.95 -2.96
C ALA A 60 7.16 11.33 -4.46
N PRO A 61 6.29 12.28 -4.82
CA PRO A 61 5.75 13.37 -3.99
C PRO A 61 4.54 13.01 -3.12
N SER A 62 4.48 13.63 -1.93
CA SER A 62 3.33 13.51 -1.03
C SER A 62 2.07 14.10 -1.66
N PHE A 63 1.00 13.31 -1.68
CA PHE A 63 -0.30 13.72 -2.20
C PHE A 63 -1.27 13.97 -1.03
N ALA A 64 -1.78 15.20 -0.93
CA ALA A 64 -2.80 15.53 0.05
C ALA A 64 -4.15 14.94 -0.39
N SER A 65 -4.76 14.13 0.48
CA SER A 65 -6.07 13.53 0.24
C SER A 65 -6.95 13.61 1.50
N PHE A 66 -8.22 13.24 1.33
CA PHE A 66 -9.23 13.27 2.39
C PHE A 66 -9.55 11.85 2.87
N ILE A 67 -9.78 11.71 4.17
CA ILE A 67 -10.18 10.47 4.81
C ILE A 67 -11.54 10.69 5.46
N ALA A 68 -12.52 9.88 5.10
CA ALA A 68 -13.82 9.85 5.77
C ALA A 68 -13.82 8.83 6.91
N HIS A 69 -14.43 9.19 8.03
CA HIS A 69 -14.55 8.34 9.23
C HIS A 69 -16.02 8.18 9.62
N PHE A 70 -16.54 6.96 9.50
CA PHE A 70 -17.95 6.65 9.78
C PHE A 70 -18.11 5.92 11.12
N GLY A 71 -18.12 6.67 12.22
CA GLY A 71 -18.37 6.11 13.57
C GLY A 71 -17.45 4.92 13.90
N TYR A 72 -18.04 3.74 14.14
CA TYR A 72 -17.31 2.50 14.46
C TYR A 72 -16.82 1.72 13.22
N SER A 73 -17.00 2.26 12.01
CA SER A 73 -16.56 1.63 10.77
C SER A 73 -15.11 2.00 10.44
N SER A 74 -14.51 1.25 9.51
CA SER A 74 -13.16 1.55 9.04
C SER A 74 -13.08 2.90 8.32
N ARG A 75 -11.89 3.50 8.39
CA ARG A 75 -11.58 4.75 7.69
C ARG A 75 -11.43 4.47 6.20
N VAL A 76 -12.04 5.31 5.37
CA VAL A 76 -11.96 5.19 3.91
C VAL A 76 -11.31 6.43 3.31
N CYS A 77 -10.35 6.21 2.41
CA CYS A 77 -9.70 7.28 1.66
C CYS A 77 -10.54 7.67 0.44
N ALA A 78 -10.56 8.96 0.09
CA ALA A 78 -11.28 9.45 -1.09
C ALA A 78 -10.86 8.73 -2.38
N ALA A 79 -9.57 8.42 -2.53
CA ALA A 79 -9.04 7.70 -3.69
C ALA A 79 -9.56 6.25 -3.78
N ASP A 80 -9.78 5.58 -2.64
CA ASP A 80 -10.33 4.22 -2.61
C ASP A 80 -11.80 4.23 -3.02
N VAL A 81 -12.57 5.21 -2.54
CA VAL A 81 -13.98 5.39 -2.94
C VAL A 81 -14.09 5.67 -4.43
N ALA A 82 -13.25 6.57 -4.97
CA ALA A 82 -13.22 6.87 -6.40
C ALA A 82 -12.89 5.63 -7.25
N ARG A 83 -11.90 4.83 -6.84
CA ARG A 83 -11.58 3.55 -7.51
C ARG A 83 -12.73 2.55 -7.43
N GLY A 84 -13.39 2.44 -6.27
CA GLY A 84 -14.54 1.56 -6.10
C GLY A 84 -15.73 1.94 -6.98
N LEU A 85 -15.96 3.24 -7.19
CA LEU A 85 -17.01 3.74 -8.10
C LEU A 85 -16.64 3.59 -9.58
N ALA A 86 -15.35 3.71 -9.92
CA ALA A 86 -14.85 3.59 -11.28
C ALA A 86 -14.75 2.14 -11.77
N ALA A 87 -14.68 1.17 -10.85
CA ALA A 87 -14.72 -0.26 -11.16
C ALA A 87 -16.14 -0.65 -11.63
N ARG A 88 -16.39 -0.48 -12.93
CA ARG A 88 -17.57 -1.01 -13.64
C ARG A 88 -17.28 -2.39 -14.21
#